data_AF-S9ZME8-F1
#
_entry.id   AF-S9ZME8-F1
#
_cell.length_a   1.000
_cell.length_b   1.000
_cell.length_c   1.000
_cell.angle_alpha   90.00
_cell.angle_beta   90.00
_cell.angle_gamma   90.00
#
_symmetry.space_group_name_H-M   'P 1'
#
loop_
_entity.id
_entity.type
_entity.pdbx_description
1 polymer ?
#
loop_
_entity_poly.entity_id
_entity_poly.type
_entity_poly.pdbx_seq_one_letter_code
_entity_poly.pdbx_strand_id
1 'polypeptide(L)'
;MALDVDGDAGDVYRLYKAAFNRAPDELGLGYWIAKLDNGENLVNVAKGFTVSTEFKSTYGASLTDEFFLEKIYQNVLGRTYDEVGFNYWITGLQSGSMTREWVLTGFSQSNENKANVIGQISNGFEFIDHLL
;
A
#
# COMPACT_ATOMS: atom_id res chain seq x y z
N MET A 1 -1.27 -15.85 -16.50
CA MET A 1 -0.06 -15.03 -16.28
C MET A 1 0.15 -14.95 -14.79
N ALA A 2 1.28 -15.41 -14.27
CA ALA A 2 1.62 -15.19 -12.87
C ALA A 2 1.80 -13.67 -12.67
N LEU A 3 1.19 -13.12 -11.64
CA LEU A 3 1.48 -11.75 -11.21
C LEU A 3 3.00 -11.69 -10.95
N ASP A 4 3.72 -10.80 -11.62
CA ASP A 4 5.11 -10.54 -11.26
C ASP A 4 5.11 -9.85 -9.90
N VAL A 5 5.29 -10.65 -8.85
CA VAL A 5 5.23 -10.19 -7.46
C VAL A 5 6.40 -9.27 -7.11
N ASP A 6 7.48 -9.28 -7.87
CA ASP A 6 8.66 -8.44 -7.61
C ASP A 6 8.76 -7.25 -8.57
N GLY A 7 8.01 -7.26 -9.68
CA GLY A 7 7.89 -6.13 -10.62
C GLY A 7 6.77 -5.14 -10.29
N ASP A 8 6.47 -4.26 -11.24
CA ASP A 8 5.51 -3.15 -11.12
C ASP A 8 4.13 -3.60 -10.65
N ALA A 9 3.68 -4.76 -11.11
CA ALA A 9 2.41 -5.36 -10.70
C ALA A 9 2.37 -5.70 -9.20
N GLY A 10 3.44 -6.29 -8.67
CA GLY A 10 3.60 -6.56 -7.25
C GLY A 10 3.71 -5.29 -6.42
N ASP A 11 4.43 -4.28 -6.92
CA ASP A 11 4.58 -2.99 -6.25
C ASP A 11 3.23 -2.28 -6.07
N VAL A 12 2.43 -2.18 -7.13
CA VAL A 12 1.10 -1.59 -7.09
C VAL A 12 0.16 -2.41 -6.20
N TYR A 13 0.21 -3.74 -6.28
CA TYR A 13 -0.62 -4.60 -5.43
C TYR A 13 -0.34 -4.36 -3.95
N ARG A 14 0.94 -4.33 -3.56
CA ARG A 14 1.37 -4.02 -2.19
C ARG A 14 0.95 -2.63 -1.74
N LEU A 15 0.98 -1.67 -2.65
CA LEU A 15 0.52 -0.30 -2.38
C LEU A 15 -0.98 -0.25 -2.08
N TYR A 16 -1.82 -0.97 -2.85
CA TYR A 16 -3.24 -1.13 -2.54
C TYR A 16 -3.48 -1.80 -1.20
N LYS A 17 -2.74 -2.87 -0.90
CA LYS A 17 -2.85 -3.55 0.40
C LYS A 17 -2.49 -2.63 1.56
N ALA A 18 -1.40 -1.87 1.44
CA ALA A 18 -1.00 -0.90 2.46
C ALA A 18 -2.03 0.24 2.60
N ALA A 19 -2.56 0.74 1.48
CA ALA A 19 -3.47 1.89 1.47
C ALA A 19 -4.90 1.55 1.87
N PHE A 20 -5.40 0.34 1.60
CA PHE A 20 -6.83 0.03 1.73
C PHE A 20 -7.12 -1.32 2.40
N ASN A 21 -6.10 -2.08 2.78
CA ASN A 21 -6.21 -3.42 3.38
C ASN A 21 -7.04 -4.43 2.57
N ARG A 22 -7.11 -4.27 1.26
CA ARG A 22 -7.87 -5.15 0.35
C ARG A 22 -7.09 -5.41 -0.92
N ALA A 23 -7.42 -6.51 -1.61
CA ALA A 23 -6.93 -6.70 -2.97
C ALA A 23 -7.44 -5.56 -3.87
N PRO A 24 -6.62 -5.09 -4.82
CA PRO A 24 -7.07 -4.12 -5.81
C PRO A 24 -8.17 -4.71 -6.71
N ASP A 25 -9.00 -3.83 -7.26
CA ASP A 25 -9.80 -4.19 -8.42
C ASP A 25 -8.92 -4.19 -9.70
N GLU A 26 -9.33 -4.96 -10.71
CA GLU A 26 -8.55 -5.18 -11.92
C GLU A 26 -8.30 -3.88 -12.72
N LEU A 27 -9.30 -3.00 -12.78
CA LEU A 27 -9.21 -1.75 -13.53
C LEU A 27 -8.23 -0.77 -12.88
N GLY A 28 -8.34 -0.57 -11.56
CA GLY A 28 -7.42 0.26 -10.79
C GLY A 28 -6.00 -0.28 -10.84
N LEU A 29 -5.82 -1.59 -10.65
CA LEU A 29 -4.52 -2.24 -10.74
C LEU A 29 -3.87 -2.01 -12.11
N GLY A 30 -4.58 -2.30 -13.21
CA GLY A 30 -4.08 -2.13 -14.56
C GLY A 30 -3.72 -0.68 -14.89
N TYR A 31 -4.50 0.29 -14.42
CA TYR A 31 -4.21 1.71 -14.61
C TYR A 31 -2.88 2.11 -13.99
N TRP A 32 -2.62 1.72 -12.74
CA TRP A 32 -1.40 2.10 -12.04
C TRP A 32 -0.17 1.33 -12.50
N ILE A 33 -0.31 0.06 -12.87
CA ILE A 33 0.77 -0.72 -13.51
C ILE A 33 1.20 -0.01 -14.80
N ALA A 34 0.25 0.37 -15.65
CA ALA A 34 0.56 1.09 -16.88
C ALA A 34 1.27 2.42 -16.62
N LYS A 35 1.06 3.09 -15.48
CA LYS A 35 1.82 4.29 -15.13
C LYS A 35 3.28 3.97 -14.82
N LEU A 36 3.55 2.94 -14.02
CA LEU A 36 4.91 2.51 -13.69
C LEU A 36 5.65 2.01 -14.94
N ASP A 37 5.00 1.19 -15.77
CA ASP A 37 5.56 0.70 -17.04
C ASP A 37 5.99 1.84 -17.99
N ASN A 38 5.33 3.00 -17.88
CA ASN A 38 5.63 4.21 -18.67
C ASN A 38 6.61 5.17 -17.97
N GLY A 39 7.28 4.74 -16.90
CA GLY A 39 8.35 5.48 -16.22
C GLY A 39 7.88 6.42 -15.11
N GLU A 40 6.62 6.34 -14.69
CA GLU A 40 6.19 6.98 -13.44
C GLU A 40 6.89 6.30 -12.25
N ASN A 41 7.17 7.06 -11.18
CA ASN A 41 7.73 6.45 -9.97
C ASN A 41 6.64 6.07 -8.96
N LEU A 42 6.95 5.09 -8.10
CA LEU A 42 6.01 4.55 -7.13
C LEU A 42 5.52 5.59 -6.11
N VAL A 43 6.34 6.58 -5.77
CA VAL A 43 5.93 7.66 -4.84
C VAL A 43 4.85 8.54 -5.47
N ASN A 44 4.93 8.84 -6.77
CA ASN A 44 3.91 9.59 -7.50
C ASN A 44 2.63 8.76 -7.70
N VAL A 45 2.75 7.44 -7.88
CA VAL A 45 1.59 6.54 -7.83
C VAL A 45 0.95 6.59 -6.45
N ALA A 46 1.72 6.46 -5.36
CA ALA A 46 1.23 6.59 -3.99
C ALA A 46 0.57 7.95 -3.72
N LYS A 47 1.09 9.04 -4.29
CA LYS A 47 0.45 10.35 -4.25
C LYS A 47 -0.92 10.33 -4.91
N GLY A 48 -1.04 9.65 -6.05
CA GLY A 48 -2.33 9.43 -6.71
C GLY A 48 -3.36 8.76 -5.78
N PHE A 49 -2.93 7.82 -4.95
CA PHE A 49 -3.78 7.18 -3.95
C PHE A 49 -4.16 8.17 -2.85
N THR A 50 -3.19 8.82 -2.20
CA THR A 50 -3.44 9.69 -1.04
C THR A 50 -4.34 10.88 -1.35
N VAL A 51 -4.37 11.36 -2.60
CA VAL A 51 -5.27 12.46 -3.03
C VAL A 51 -6.59 11.99 -3.62
N SER A 52 -6.77 10.69 -3.85
CA SER A 52 -7.95 10.12 -4.50
C SER A 52 -9.22 10.28 -3.66
N THR A 53 -10.37 10.24 -4.35
CA THR A 53 -11.68 10.20 -3.69
C THR A 53 -11.84 8.95 -2.84
N GLU A 54 -11.29 7.81 -3.27
CA GLU A 54 -11.34 6.55 -2.51
C GLU A 54 -10.60 6.69 -1.16
N PHE A 55 -9.40 7.23 -1.17
CA PHE A 55 -8.61 7.42 0.05
C PHE A 55 -9.30 8.37 1.03
N LYS A 56 -9.86 9.48 0.54
CA LYS A 56 -10.67 10.40 1.36
C LYS A 56 -11.94 9.75 1.88
N SER A 57 -12.57 8.86 1.11
CA SER A 57 -13.76 8.12 1.54
C SER A 57 -13.43 7.05 2.59
N THR A 58 -12.24 6.44 2.47
CA THR A 58 -11.75 5.41 3.39
C THR A 58 -11.35 6.00 4.74
N TYR A 59 -10.63 7.12 4.74
CA TYR A 59 -10.03 7.69 5.94
C TYR A 59 -10.69 8.96 6.48
N GLY A 60 -11.63 9.53 5.72
CA GLY A 60 -12.25 10.81 6.01
C GLY A 60 -11.45 12.01 5.50
N ALA A 61 -12.13 13.15 5.38
CA ALA A 61 -11.54 14.38 4.85
C ALA A 61 -10.59 15.10 5.84
N SER A 62 -10.73 14.84 7.14
CA SER A 62 -9.94 15.45 8.22
C SER A 62 -9.01 14.44 8.88
N LEU A 63 -8.27 13.71 8.07
CA LEU A 63 -7.29 12.70 8.51
C LEU A 63 -6.06 13.40 9.13
N THR A 64 -5.79 13.14 10.41
CA THR A 64 -4.54 13.52 11.10
C THR A 64 -3.40 12.58 10.74
N ASP A 65 -2.15 12.99 10.94
CA ASP A 65 -0.98 12.14 10.64
C ASP A 65 -0.88 10.92 11.57
N GLU A 66 -1.28 11.06 12.83
CA GLU A 66 -1.30 9.97 13.81
C GLU A 66 -2.28 8.88 13.39
N PHE A 67 -3.52 9.27 13.09
CA PHE A 67 -4.54 8.33 12.61
C PHE A 67 -4.19 7.74 11.24
N PHE A 68 -3.56 8.51 10.34
CA PHE A 68 -3.02 7.97 9.09
C PHE A 68 -2.01 6.85 9.37
N LEU A 69 -1.00 7.10 10.20
CA LEU A 69 0.02 6.11 10.54
C LEU A 69 -0.58 4.87 11.20
N GLU A 70 -1.45 5.05 12.19
CA GLU A 70 -2.14 3.95 12.87
C GLU A 70 -2.83 3.02 11.85
N LYS A 71 -3.51 3.59 10.86
CA LYS A 71 -4.18 2.80 9.83
C LYS A 71 -3.21 2.11 8.89
N ILE A 72 -2.16 2.78 8.42
CA ILE A 72 -1.17 2.13 7.55
C ILE A 72 -0.45 0.99 8.27
N TYR A 73 -0.11 1.16 9.54
CA TYR A 73 0.44 0.09 10.38
C TYR A 73 -0.53 -1.09 10.50
N GLN A 74 -1.80 -0.82 10.80
CA GLN A 74 -2.81 -1.87 10.92
C GLN A 74 -2.99 -2.62 9.60
N ASN A 75 -3.00 -1.92 8.46
CA ASN A 75 -3.20 -2.52 7.15
C ASN A 75 -2.01 -3.41 6.75
N VAL A 76 -0.78 -2.98 7.06
CA VAL A 76 0.44 -3.67 6.62
C VAL A 76 0.86 -4.76 7.60
N LEU A 77 0.80 -4.53 8.91
CA LEU A 77 1.28 -5.47 9.92
C LEU A 77 0.17 -6.29 10.57
N GLY A 78 -1.09 -5.87 10.48
CA GLY A 78 -2.21 -6.51 11.17
C GLY A 78 -2.16 -6.40 12.70
N ARG A 79 -1.25 -5.57 13.23
CA ARG A 79 -1.03 -5.35 14.67
C ARG A 79 -0.74 -3.87 14.93
N THR A 80 -0.81 -3.48 16.20
CA THR A 80 -0.40 -2.14 16.65
C THR A 80 1.06 -1.86 16.31
N TYR A 81 1.34 -0.59 16.01
CA TYR A 81 2.68 -0.09 15.76
C TYR A 81 3.60 -0.27 16.98
N ASP A 82 4.89 -0.41 16.73
CA ASP A 82 5.89 -0.19 17.78
C ASP A 82 6.16 1.31 17.94
N GLU A 83 6.47 1.72 19.17
CA GLU A 83 6.65 3.13 19.51
C GLU A 83 7.82 3.78 18.74
N VAL A 84 8.92 3.05 18.53
CA VAL A 84 10.13 3.59 17.91
C VAL A 84 9.88 3.90 16.43
N GLY A 85 9.33 2.95 15.69
CA GLY A 85 8.97 3.13 14.29
C GLY A 85 7.90 4.20 14.13
N PHE A 86 6.86 4.20 14.97
CA PHE A 86 5.82 5.23 14.92
C PHE A 86 6.41 6.63 15.12
N ASN A 87 7.26 6.81 16.14
CA ASN A 87 7.91 8.08 16.45
C ASN A 87 8.80 8.58 15.31
N TYR A 88 9.50 7.68 14.62
CA TYR A 88 10.29 8.03 13.43
C TYR A 88 9.40 8.63 12.33
N TRP A 89 8.31 7.93 11.96
CA TRP A 89 7.44 8.38 10.88
C TRP A 89 6.65 9.65 11.23
N ILE A 90 6.10 9.73 12.44
CA ILE A 90 5.29 10.89 12.84
C ILE A 90 6.14 12.15 12.94
N THR A 91 7.39 12.05 13.42
CA THR A 91 8.34 13.17 13.42
C THR A 91 8.64 13.63 11.99
N GLY A 92 8.81 12.68 11.06
CA GLY A 92 9.01 12.98 9.65
C GLY A 92 7.83 13.74 9.03
N LEU A 93 6.61 13.27 9.28
CA LEU A 93 5.37 13.91 8.81
C LEU A 93 5.18 15.31 9.40
N GLN A 94 5.26 15.42 10.73
CA GLN A 94 5.03 16.69 11.44
C GLN A 94 6.09 17.76 11.13
N SER A 95 7.34 17.36 10.87
CA SER A 95 8.40 18.27 10.43
C SER A 95 8.31 18.66 8.94
N GLY A 96 7.46 17.98 8.16
CA GLY A 96 7.36 18.15 6.71
C GLY A 96 8.54 17.57 5.92
N SER A 97 9.44 16.82 6.58
CA SER A 97 10.56 16.12 5.92
C SER A 97 10.11 14.85 5.19
N MET A 98 8.94 14.32 5.54
CA MET A 98 8.28 13.22 4.84
C MET A 98 6.85 13.60 4.48
N THR A 99 6.38 13.10 3.35
CA THR A 99 4.98 13.22 2.93
C THR A 99 4.26 11.88 3.12
N ARG A 100 2.92 11.92 3.16
CA ARG A 100 2.10 10.70 3.34
C ARG A 100 2.33 9.67 2.25
N GLU A 101 2.51 10.10 1.00
CA GLU A 101 2.83 9.21 -0.11
C GLU A 101 4.20 8.54 0.04
N TRP A 102 5.18 9.24 0.63
CA TRP A 102 6.50 8.69 0.89
C TRP A 102 6.44 7.62 1.99
N VAL A 103 5.72 7.92 3.07
CA VAL A 103 5.44 6.97 4.15
C VAL A 103 4.70 5.75 3.62
N LEU A 104 3.61 5.95 2.88
CA LEU A 104 2.82 4.86 2.29
C LEU A 104 3.67 3.97 1.37
N THR A 105 4.56 4.57 0.57
CA THR A 105 5.51 3.83 -0.27
C THR A 105 6.43 2.97 0.60
N GLY A 106 7.03 3.53 1.65
CA GLY A 106 7.91 2.81 2.58
C GLY A 106 7.23 1.62 3.24
N PHE A 107 6.00 1.80 3.73
CA PHE A 107 5.20 0.71 4.28
C PHE A 107 4.84 -0.35 3.23
N SER A 108 4.43 0.08 2.04
CA SER A 108 4.06 -0.83 0.96
C SER A 108 5.20 -1.76 0.56
N GLN A 109 6.44 -1.26 0.56
CA GLN A 109 7.62 -2.01 0.13
C GLN A 109 8.42 -2.62 1.28
N SER A 110 7.92 -2.53 2.51
CA SER A 110 8.51 -3.19 3.67
C SER A 110 8.56 -4.71 3.48
N ASN A 111 9.57 -5.35 4.10
CA ASN A 111 9.72 -6.80 4.05
C ASN A 111 8.51 -7.52 4.66
N GLU A 112 7.91 -6.94 5.69
CA GLU A 112 6.70 -7.43 6.34
C GLU A 112 5.52 -7.43 5.37
N ASN A 113 5.28 -6.33 4.63
CA ASN A 113 4.18 -6.28 3.68
C ASN A 113 4.40 -7.27 2.52
N LYS A 114 5.64 -7.37 2.02
CA LYS A 114 6.00 -8.37 0.99
C LYS A 114 5.69 -9.79 1.48
N ALA A 115 6.11 -10.14 2.70
CA ALA A 115 5.84 -11.44 3.29
C ALA A 115 4.33 -11.69 3.48
N ASN A 116 3.58 -10.68 3.93
CA ASN A 116 2.13 -10.78 4.13
C ASN A 116 1.38 -10.98 2.80
N VAL A 117 1.77 -10.27 1.75
CA VAL A 117 1.18 -10.43 0.42
C VAL A 117 1.54 -11.79 -0.18
N ILE A 118 2.80 -12.25 -0.07
CA ILE A 118 3.17 -13.61 -0.50
C ILE A 118 2.39 -14.67 0.27
N GLY A 119 2.21 -14.48 1.58
CA GLY A 119 1.39 -15.36 2.42
C GLY A 119 -0.07 -15.36 2.00
N GLN A 120 -0.66 -14.20 1.69
CA GLN A 120 -2.03 -14.11 1.18
C GLN A 120 -2.20 -14.68 -0.22
N ILE A 121 -1.19 -14.55 -1.08
CA ILE A 121 -1.18 -15.18 -2.39
C ILE A 121 -1.07 -16.70 -2.20
N SER A 122 -0.15 -17.18 -1.37
CA SER A 122 0.03 -18.62 -1.12
C SER A 122 -1.17 -19.27 -0.43
N ASN A 123 -1.83 -18.54 0.49
CA ASN A 123 -3.01 -19.02 1.23
C ASN A 123 -4.34 -18.73 0.51
N GLY A 124 -4.34 -17.86 -0.51
CA GLY A 124 -5.53 -17.35 -1.20
C GLY A 124 -5.56 -17.58 -2.72
N PHE A 125 -4.47 -18.05 -3.33
CA PHE A 125 -4.41 -18.57 -4.72
C PHE A 125 -4.51 -20.11 -4.76
N GLU A 126 -5.34 -20.69 -3.90
CA GLU A 126 -6.25 -21.77 -4.35
C GLU A 126 -7.48 -21.20 -5.08
N PHE A 127 -7.44 -19.93 -5.52
CA PHE A 127 -8.39 -19.44 -6.51
C PHE A 127 -7.98 -19.90 -7.92
N ILE A 128 -8.54 -21.06 -8.28
CA ILE A 128 -8.64 -21.66 -9.63
C ILE A 128 -7.47 -22.57 -10.05
N ASP A 129 -7.31 -23.71 -9.37
CA ASP A 129 -6.96 -24.98 -10.06
C ASP A 129 -8.15 -25.98 -10.05
N HIS A 130 -9.36 -25.44 -9.92
CA HIS A 130 -10.62 -26.17 -10.03
C HIS A 130 -11.61 -25.43 -10.92
N LEU A 131 -11.27 -25.33 -12.20
CA LEU A 131 -12.24 -25.41 -13.29
C LEU A 131 -11.54 -26.05 -14.51
N LEU A 132 -11.65 -27.39 -14.57
CA LEU A 132 -11.47 -28.31 -15.70
C LEU A 132 -10.24 -28.15 -16.61
#